data_AF-A0A5K0W7Z3-F1
#
_entry.id   AF-A0A5K0W7Z3-F1
#
_cell.length_a   1.000
_cell.length_b   1.000
_cell.length_c   1.000
_cell.angle_alpha   90.00
_cell.angle_beta   90.00
_cell.angle_gamma   90.00
#
_symmetry.space_group_name_H-M   'P 1'
#
loop_
_entity.id
_entity.type
_entity.pdbx_description
1 polymer ?
#
loop_
_entity_poly.entity_id
_entity_poly.type
_entity_poly.pdbx_seq_one_letter_code
_entity_poly.pdbx_strand_id
1 'polypeptide(L)'
;MATIDLKSPRSPSKRLLLSFRIPYHTQWGQSLLVSGSEPVLGSWNVKRGLLLTPVHANNDLLWCGTLSVPVGFRCEYGYFLVDDERELLRWEGSRHTIALTSEFQEGEVVEIHDLWQ
;
A
#
# COMPACT_ATOMS: atom_id res chain seq x y z
N MET A 1 -5.64 -43.75 -17.87
CA MET A 1 -5.08 -42.44 -18.24
C MET A 1 -6.06 -41.35 -17.83
N ALA A 2 -5.52 -40.23 -17.36
CA ALA A 2 -6.16 -39.00 -16.86
C ALA A 2 -6.86 -39.09 -15.49
N THR A 3 -6.07 -38.88 -14.43
CA THR A 3 -6.57 -38.36 -13.15
C THR A 3 -6.82 -36.87 -13.35
N ILE A 4 -8.07 -36.44 -13.11
CA ILE A 4 -8.46 -35.04 -13.16
C ILE A 4 -8.19 -34.47 -11.76
N ASP A 5 -7.12 -33.70 -11.60
CA ASP A 5 -6.88 -32.93 -10.38
C ASP A 5 -7.94 -31.82 -10.28
N LEU A 6 -9.01 -32.09 -9.52
CA LEU A 6 -10.01 -31.11 -9.16
C LEU A 6 -9.37 -30.16 -8.13
N LYS A 7 -8.86 -29.03 -8.61
CA LYS A 7 -8.40 -27.91 -7.77
C LYS A 7 -9.58 -27.47 -6.90
N SER A 8 -9.54 -27.76 -5.60
CA SER A 8 -10.54 -27.27 -4.65
C SER A 8 -10.72 -25.75 -4.82
N PRO A 9 -11.96 -25.23 -4.82
CA PRO A 9 -12.18 -23.79 -4.82
C PRO A 9 -11.55 -23.22 -3.54
N ARG A 10 -10.59 -22.31 -3.68
CA ARG A 10 -10.06 -21.55 -2.54
C ARG A 10 -11.25 -20.84 -1.90
N SER A 11 -11.54 -21.15 -0.64
CA SER A 11 -12.43 -20.34 0.17
C SER A 11 -11.98 -18.88 0.10
N PRO A 12 -12.91 -17.90 0.07
CA PRO A 12 -12.52 -16.50 0.10
C PRO A 12 -11.72 -16.26 1.39
N SER A 13 -10.42 -15.97 1.23
CA SER A 13 -9.56 -15.58 2.33
C SER A 13 -10.10 -14.29 2.92
N LYS A 14 -10.16 -14.21 4.26
CA LYS A 14 -10.59 -12.99 4.94
C LYS A 14 -9.77 -11.79 4.46
N ARG A 15 -10.38 -10.61 4.27
CA ARG A 15 -9.72 -9.40 3.80
C ARG A 15 -9.89 -8.23 4.78
N LEU A 16 -8.87 -7.38 4.78
CA LEU A 16 -8.76 -6.14 5.55
C LEU A 16 -8.58 -4.98 4.59
N LEU A 17 -8.86 -3.77 5.07
CA LEU A 17 -8.50 -2.53 4.38
C LEU A 17 -7.25 -1.95 5.04
N LEU A 18 -6.17 -1.84 4.27
CA LEU A 18 -4.94 -1.20 4.71
C LEU A 18 -4.91 0.25 4.22
N SER A 19 -4.86 1.21 5.14
CA SER A 19 -4.90 2.64 4.82
C SER A 19 -3.61 3.35 5.23
N PHE A 20 -2.84 3.80 4.26
CA PHE A 20 -1.63 4.59 4.46
C PHE A 20 -2.00 6.06 4.64
N ARG A 21 -1.38 6.73 5.62
CA ARG A 21 -1.53 8.16 5.90
C ARG A 21 -0.15 8.74 6.21
N ILE A 22 0.28 9.72 5.43
CA ILE A 22 1.58 10.40 5.62
C ILE A 22 1.44 11.90 5.37
N PRO A 23 1.86 12.77 6.31
CA PRO A 23 1.97 14.20 6.07
C PRO A 23 3.17 14.49 5.17
N TYR A 24 2.94 15.15 4.04
CA TYR A 24 4.01 15.57 3.15
C TYR A 24 3.57 16.70 2.22
N HIS A 25 4.37 17.77 2.15
CA HIS A 25 4.14 18.88 1.23
C HIS A 25 4.76 18.59 -0.13
N THR A 26 3.93 18.52 -1.17
CA THR A 26 4.36 18.38 -2.55
C THR A 26 4.27 19.70 -3.30
N GLN A 27 4.96 19.77 -4.44
CA GLN A 27 4.79 20.83 -5.42
C GLN A 27 3.77 20.42 -6.50
N TRP A 28 3.36 21.38 -7.33
CA TRP A 28 2.53 21.08 -8.50
C TRP A 28 3.22 20.05 -9.41
N GLY A 29 2.44 19.10 -9.91
CA GLY A 29 2.92 17.99 -10.74
C GLY A 29 3.65 16.89 -9.97
N GLN A 30 3.64 16.92 -8.62
CA GLN A 30 4.20 15.87 -7.78
C GLN A 30 3.13 15.10 -7.03
N SER A 31 3.31 13.79 -6.92
CA SER A 31 2.45 12.89 -6.15
C SER A 31 3.26 11.94 -5.28
N LEU A 32 2.64 11.47 -4.19
CA LEU A 32 3.20 10.37 -3.40
C LEU A 32 2.63 9.02 -3.83
N LEU A 33 3.47 8.00 -3.74
CA LEU A 33 3.15 6.62 -4.04
C LEU A 33 3.80 5.68 -3.03
N VAL A 34 3.10 4.60 -2.70
CA VAL A 34 3.64 3.50 -1.89
C VAL A 34 3.94 2.31 -2.80
N SER A 35 5.17 1.82 -2.75
CA SER A 35 5.53 0.54 -3.38
C SER A 35 6.22 -0.38 -2.39
N GLY A 36 6.03 -1.68 -2.55
CA GLY A 36 6.51 -2.67 -1.61
C GLY A 36 6.78 -4.03 -2.24
N SER A 37 7.23 -4.97 -1.43
CA SER A 37 7.63 -6.31 -1.85
C SER A 37 6.49 -7.11 -2.49
N GLU A 38 5.26 -6.89 -2.03
CA GLU A 38 4.09 -7.65 -2.49
C GLU A 38 3.51 -7.13 -3.81
N PRO A 39 2.95 -8.01 -4.67
CA PRO A 39 2.40 -7.62 -5.96
C PRO A 39 1.28 -6.56 -5.89
N VAL A 40 0.50 -6.55 -4.81
CA VAL A 40 -0.56 -5.55 -4.58
C VAL A 40 0.01 -4.13 -4.37
N LEU A 41 1.28 -4.04 -3.99
CA LEU A 41 2.06 -2.80 -3.87
C LEU A 41 3.13 -2.69 -4.97
N GLY A 42 2.97 -3.44 -6.06
CA GLY A 42 3.79 -3.29 -7.27
C GLY A 42 5.11 -4.04 -7.29
N SER A 43 5.47 -4.82 -6.26
CA SER A 43 6.75 -5.56 -6.19
C SER A 43 7.98 -4.68 -6.47
N TRP A 44 8.06 -3.55 -5.75
CA TRP A 44 9.08 -2.50 -5.91
C TRP A 44 9.10 -1.78 -7.27
N ASN A 45 8.14 -2.06 -8.14
CA ASN A 45 7.94 -1.26 -9.35
C ASN A 45 7.06 -0.04 -9.01
N VAL A 46 7.71 1.12 -8.90
CA VAL A 46 7.09 2.42 -8.60
C VAL A 46 5.88 2.69 -9.49
N LYS A 47 5.95 2.42 -10.81
CA LYS A 47 4.82 2.67 -11.73
C LYS A 47 3.58 1.85 -11.39
N ARG A 48 3.74 0.72 -10.70
CA ARG A 48 2.69 -0.20 -10.28
C ARG A 48 2.29 -0.07 -8.81
N GLY A 49 2.92 0.82 -8.04
CA GLY A 49 2.57 1.02 -6.65
C GLY A 49 1.23 1.74 -6.47
N LEU A 50 0.81 1.85 -5.22
CA LEU A 50 -0.41 2.54 -4.82
C LEU A 50 -0.16 4.06 -4.84
N LEU A 51 -0.79 4.76 -5.79
CA LEU A 51 -0.80 6.22 -5.81
C LEU A 51 -1.66 6.74 -4.66
N LEU A 52 -1.12 7.69 -3.88
CA LEU A 52 -1.83 8.34 -2.79
C LEU A 52 -2.58 9.58 -3.29
N THR A 53 -3.60 10.00 -2.56
CA THR A 53 -4.40 11.20 -2.84
C THR A 53 -4.21 12.23 -1.72
N PRO A 54 -4.02 13.51 -2.04
CA PRO A 54 -3.92 14.55 -1.02
C PRO A 54 -5.29 14.83 -0.38
N VAL A 55 -5.32 14.93 0.94
CA VAL A 55 -6.49 15.24 1.76
C VAL A 55 -6.07 16.29 2.78
N HIS A 56 -6.85 17.38 2.87
CA HIS A 56 -6.65 18.38 3.92
C HIS A 56 -7.42 17.95 5.17
N ALA A 57 -6.72 17.80 6.29
CA ALA A 57 -7.31 17.45 7.58
C ALA A 57 -6.64 18.27 8.69
N ASN A 58 -7.43 18.93 9.54
CA ASN A 58 -6.93 19.70 10.70
C ASN A 58 -5.81 20.70 10.37
N ASN A 59 -5.88 21.34 9.18
CA ASN A 59 -4.89 22.29 8.66
C ASN A 59 -3.57 21.66 8.16
N ASP A 60 -3.48 20.33 8.13
CA ASP A 60 -2.35 19.59 7.56
C ASP A 60 -2.71 18.97 6.20
N LEU A 61 -1.71 18.86 5.32
CA LEU A 61 -1.81 18.13 4.06
C LEU A 61 -1.36 16.68 4.28
N LEU A 62 -2.32 15.75 4.24
CA LEU A 62 -2.06 14.32 4.34
C LEU A 62 -2.19 13.65 2.97
N TRP A 63 -1.29 12.74 2.66
CA TRP A 63 -1.44 11.83 1.53
C TRP A 63 -2.02 10.52 2.05
N CYS A 64 -3.16 10.12 1.48
CA CYS A 64 -3.92 8.95 1.89
C CYS A 64 -4.08 7.95 0.74
N GLY A 65 -4.06 6.66 1.06
CA GLY A 65 -4.38 5.63 0.08
C GLY A 65 -4.75 4.32 0.77
N THR A 66 -5.79 3.66 0.26
CA THR A 66 -6.35 2.44 0.86
C THR A 66 -6.36 1.31 -0.15
N LEU A 67 -5.98 0.11 0.28
CA LEU A 67 -6.06 -1.10 -0.54
C LEU A 67 -6.56 -2.28 0.28
N SER A 68 -7.18 -3.27 -0.39
CA SER A 68 -7.66 -4.48 0.29
C SER A 68 -6.62 -5.60 0.24
N VAL A 69 -6.24 -6.14 1.40
CA VAL A 69 -5.28 -7.25 1.55
C VAL A 69 -5.88 -8.44 2.28
N PRO A 70 -5.37 -9.67 2.08
CA PRO A 70 -5.78 -10.80 2.90
C PRO A 70 -5.31 -10.65 4.36
N VAL A 71 -6.04 -11.25 5.30
CA VAL A 71 -5.55 -11.50 6.66
C VAL A 71 -4.29 -12.38 6.56
N GLY A 72 -3.26 -12.08 7.36
CA GLY A 72 -1.94 -12.69 7.26
C GLY A 72 -0.96 -11.95 6.34
N PHE A 73 -1.37 -10.84 5.72
CA PHE A 73 -0.54 -10.07 4.81
C PHE A 73 0.73 -9.54 5.49
N ARG A 74 1.89 -9.76 4.84
CA ARG A 74 3.19 -9.26 5.27
C ARG A 74 3.86 -8.58 4.09
N CYS A 75 4.44 -7.40 4.30
CA CYS A 75 5.05 -6.65 3.22
C CYS A 75 6.12 -5.70 3.78
N GLU A 76 7.24 -5.57 3.06
CA GLU A 76 8.09 -4.39 3.16
C GLU A 76 7.58 -3.33 2.19
N TYR A 77 7.55 -2.07 2.57
CA TYR A 77 7.13 -0.98 1.69
C TYR A 77 7.96 0.28 1.91
N GLY A 78 7.85 1.23 0.98
CA GLY A 78 8.40 2.57 1.13
C GLY A 78 7.63 3.61 0.33
N TYR A 79 7.87 4.88 0.64
CA TYR A 79 7.25 6.04 0.02
C TYR A 79 8.13 6.66 -1.07
N PHE A 80 7.50 6.97 -2.19
CA PHE A 80 8.14 7.51 -3.38
C PHE A 80 7.41 8.78 -3.82
N LEU A 81 8.17 9.85 -4.02
CA LEU A 81 7.72 11.06 -4.69
C LEU A 81 7.93 10.88 -6.18
N VAL A 82 6.88 11.07 -6.96
CA VAL A 82 6.88 10.90 -8.41
C VAL A 82 6.30 12.13 -9.10
N ASP A 83 6.59 12.28 -10.39
CA ASP A 83 5.91 13.26 -11.25
C ASP A 83 4.59 12.70 -11.82
N ASP A 84 3.93 13.51 -12.67
CA ASP A 84 2.67 13.14 -13.33
C ASP A 84 2.80 11.92 -14.26
N GLU A 85 4.00 11.59 -14.74
CA GLU A 85 4.30 10.40 -15.57
C GLU A 85 4.66 9.17 -14.72
N ARG A 86 4.61 9.32 -13.39
CA ARG A 86 5.07 8.33 -12.38
C ARG A 86 6.56 8.01 -12.47
N GLU A 87 7.37 8.95 -12.97
CA GLU A 87 8.81 8.84 -12.88
C GLU A 87 9.28 9.21 -11.47
N LEU A 88 10.28 8.47 -10.99
CA LEU A 88 10.78 8.63 -9.63
C LEU A 88 11.56 9.94 -9.48
N LEU A 89 11.06 10.85 -8.65
CA LEU A 89 11.75 12.08 -8.26
C LEU A 89 12.57 11.88 -6.99
N ARG A 90 12.03 11.17 -6.00
CA ARG A 90 12.67 10.92 -4.71
C ARG A 90 12.11 9.69 -4.01
N TRP A 91 12.95 8.98 -3.27
CA TRP A 91 12.56 7.94 -2.30
C TRP A 91 12.97 8.39 -0.88
N GLU A 92 12.19 8.01 0.14
CA GLU A 92 12.47 8.31 1.55
C GLU A 92 13.77 7.67 2.09
N GLY A 93 14.32 6.67 1.39
CA GLY A 93 15.61 6.06 1.75
C GLY A 93 15.55 4.99 2.84
N SER A 94 14.35 4.67 3.35
CA SER A 94 14.11 3.58 4.29
C SER A 94 12.98 2.66 3.82
N ARG A 95 12.84 1.53 4.52
CA ARG A 95 11.76 0.57 4.32
C ARG A 95 11.03 0.36 5.62
N HIS A 96 9.71 0.35 5.53
CA HIS A 96 8.81 0.00 6.60
C HIS A 96 8.38 -1.45 6.44
N THR A 97 7.97 -2.09 7.54
CA THR A 97 7.48 -3.49 7.52
C THR A 97 6.10 -3.54 8.14
N ILE A 98 5.18 -4.21 7.46
CA ILE A 98 3.87 -4.54 8.02
C ILE A 98 3.65 -6.03 8.13
N ALA A 99 2.97 -6.43 9.21
CA ALA A 99 2.47 -7.78 9.41
C ALA A 99 1.05 -7.71 9.97
N LEU A 100 0.06 -7.99 9.12
CA LEU A 100 -1.34 -8.10 9.51
C LEU A 100 -1.63 -9.54 9.91
N THR A 101 -1.60 -9.79 11.19
CA THR A 101 -1.74 -11.12 11.82
C THR A 101 -3.21 -11.59 11.85
N SER A 102 -3.47 -12.81 12.34
CA SER A 102 -4.79 -13.46 12.20
C SER A 102 -5.89 -12.93 13.14
N GLU A 103 -5.55 -12.04 14.06
CA GLU A 103 -6.46 -11.43 15.03
C GLU A 103 -7.39 -10.39 14.43
N PHE A 104 -7.06 -9.82 13.26
CA PHE A 104 -7.88 -8.82 12.59
C PHE A 104 -9.17 -9.43 11.99
N GLN A 105 -10.25 -8.66 12.02
CA GLN A 105 -11.57 -9.07 11.54
C GLN A 105 -11.81 -8.72 10.07
N GLU A 106 -12.69 -9.47 9.40
CA GLU A 106 -13.09 -9.15 8.01
C GLU A 106 -13.58 -7.70 7.90
N GLY A 107 -13.05 -6.96 6.92
CA GLY A 107 -13.44 -5.59 6.64
C GLY A 107 -12.87 -4.55 7.61
N GLU A 108 -12.07 -4.96 8.60
CA GLU A 108 -11.40 -4.03 9.51
C GLU A 108 -10.44 -3.11 8.73
N VAL A 109 -10.41 -1.84 9.13
CA VAL A 109 -9.50 -0.83 8.57
C VAL A 109 -8.29 -0.72 9.49
N VAL A 110 -7.13 -1.12 8.98
CA VAL A 110 -5.85 -0.91 9.65
C VAL A 110 -5.22 0.35 9.07
N GLU A 111 -5.07 1.37 9.91
CA GLU A 111 -4.42 2.62 9.51
C GLU A 111 -2.92 2.59 9.86
N ILE A 112 -2.10 2.96 8.89
CA ILE A 112 -0.68 3.20 9.06
C ILE A 112 -0.46 4.71 9.04
N HIS A 113 0.12 5.25 10.10
CA HIS A 113 0.47 6.66 10.21
C HIS A 113 2.00 6.76 10.24
N ASP A 114 2.58 7.17 9.11
CA ASP A 114 4.03 7.30 8.95
C ASP A 114 4.43 8.77 8.83
N LEU A 115 5.74 9.03 8.96
CA LEU A 115 6.37 10.31 8.65
C LEU A 115 7.48 10.08 7.63
N TRP A 116 7.65 11.03 6.71
CA TRP A 116 8.77 10.99 5.77
C TRP A 116 10.11 11.12 6.51
N GLN A 117 11.10 10.31 6.13
CA GLN A 117 12.44 10.29 6.73
C GLN A 117 13.48 11.11 5.95
#